data_AF-A0A6B3HIX0-F1
#
_entry.id   AF-A0A6B3HIX0-F1
#
_cell.length_a   1.000
_cell.length_b   1.000
_cell.length_c   1.000
_cell.angle_alpha   90.00
_cell.angle_beta   90.00
_cell.angle_gamma   90.00
#
_symmetry.space_group_name_H-M   'P 1'
#
loop_
_entity.id
_entity.type
_entity.pdbx_description
1 polymer ?
#
loop_
_entity_poly.entity_id
_entity_poly.type
_entity_poly.pdbx_seq_one_letter_code
_entity_poly.pdbx_strand_id
1 'polypeptide(L)'
;RFAGPLAEVGDFAGVVRMARNDMGRVRAVLEEPPLPEPERSAAVAVPGAVEVDGVRFGYPGRGGSGEVVLDGVSFTVAPRTVTALVGASGSGKTTLTRLIARFFDVDAGTVRVGGVDVRDQSTAALMEQLSL
;
A
#
# COMPACT_ATOMS: atom_id res chain seq x y z
N ARG A 1 -17.25 -37.37 -41.66
CA ARG A 1 -16.15 -38.01 -40.89
C ARG A 1 -14.98 -37.06 -40.59
N PHE A 2 -14.89 -35.86 -41.20
CA PHE A 2 -13.79 -34.89 -40.95
C PHE A 2 -14.11 -33.78 -39.94
N ALA A 3 -15.36 -33.67 -39.48
CA ALA A 3 -15.78 -32.58 -38.58
C ALA A 3 -15.28 -32.74 -37.13
N GLY A 4 -15.11 -33.96 -36.63
CA GLY A 4 -14.67 -34.24 -35.25
C GLY A 4 -13.25 -33.74 -34.94
N PRO A 5 -12.23 -34.11 -35.74
CA PRO A 5 -10.86 -33.62 -35.54
C PRO A 5 -10.74 -32.09 -35.67
N LEU A 6 -11.57 -31.46 -36.51
CA LEU A 6 -11.60 -30.01 -36.67
C LEU A 6 -12.15 -29.31 -35.43
N ALA A 7 -13.15 -29.92 -34.77
CA ALA A 7 -13.72 -29.42 -33.53
C ALA A 7 -12.71 -29.51 -32.36
N GLU A 8 -11.98 -30.63 -32.25
CA GLU A 8 -10.93 -30.82 -31.22
C GLU A 8 -9.81 -29.77 -31.31
N VAL A 9 -9.39 -29.41 -32.53
CA VAL A 9 -8.40 -28.33 -32.75
C VAL A 9 -8.95 -26.97 -32.30
N GLY A 10 -10.24 -26.71 -32.54
CA GLY A 10 -10.92 -25.50 -32.07
C GLY A 10 -10.95 -25.39 -30.54
N ASP A 11 -11.28 -26.51 -29.87
CA ASP A 11 -11.32 -26.59 -28.41
C ASP A 11 -9.92 -26.39 -27.80
N PHE A 12 -8.90 -27.03 -28.38
CA PHE A 12 -7.51 -26.84 -27.95
C PHE A 12 -7.04 -25.38 -28.11
N ALA A 13 -7.41 -24.73 -29.22
CA ALA A 13 -7.11 -23.31 -29.41
C ALA A 13 -7.81 -22.42 -28.36
N GLY A 14 -9.00 -22.81 -27.89
CA GLY A 14 -9.69 -22.18 -26.77
C GLY A 14 -8.89 -22.28 -25.46
N VAL A 15 -8.45 -23.49 -25.11
CA VAL A 15 -7.64 -23.76 -23.91
C VAL A 15 -6.34 -22.96 -23.92
N VAL A 16 -5.64 -22.90 -25.06
CA VAL A 16 -4.39 -22.13 -25.17
C VAL A 16 -4.62 -20.62 -24.96
N ARG A 17 -5.73 -20.06 -25.48
CA ARG A 17 -6.07 -18.64 -25.25
C ARG A 17 -6.37 -18.37 -23.78
N MET A 18 -7.12 -19.26 -23.13
CA MET A 18 -7.41 -19.16 -21.70
C MET A 18 -6.13 -19.20 -20.87
N ALA A 19 -5.27 -20.19 -21.11
CA ALA A 19 -3.99 -20.32 -20.41
C ALA A 19 -3.10 -19.08 -20.57
N ARG A 20 -3.06 -18.46 -21.75
CA ARG A 20 -2.31 -17.21 -21.97
C ARG A 20 -2.87 -16.05 -21.15
N ASN A 21 -4.19 -15.90 -21.07
CA ASN A 21 -4.81 -14.85 -20.26
C ASN A 21 -4.51 -15.03 -18.78
N ASP A 22 -4.60 -16.26 -18.28
CA ASP A 22 -4.34 -16.58 -16.88
C ASP A 22 -2.85 -16.37 -16.53
N MET A 23 -1.94 -16.83 -17.39
CA MET A 23 -0.50 -16.55 -17.23
C MET A 23 -0.21 -15.05 -17.23
N GLY A 24 -0.91 -14.26 -18.05
CA GLY A 24 -0.77 -12.80 -18.04
C GLY A 24 -1.11 -12.18 -16.68
N ARG A 25 -2.14 -12.68 -16.00
CA ARG A 25 -2.52 -12.20 -14.65
C ARG A 25 -1.52 -12.62 -13.58
N VAL A 26 -1.04 -13.87 -13.61
CA VAL A 26 -0.01 -14.35 -12.68
C VAL A 26 1.26 -13.55 -12.85
N ARG A 27 1.68 -13.32 -14.09
CA ARG A 27 2.86 -12.52 -14.41
C ARG A 27 2.74 -11.10 -13.89
N ALA A 28 1.57 -10.45 -14.05
CA ALA A 28 1.36 -9.10 -13.52
C ALA A 28 1.56 -9.01 -11.99
N VAL A 29 1.16 -10.04 -11.23
CA VAL A 29 1.39 -10.08 -9.77
C VAL A 29 2.88 -10.30 -9.46
N LEU A 30 3.57 -11.15 -10.22
CA LEU A 30 4.99 -11.43 -10.01
C LEU A 30 5.91 -10.27 -10.43
N GLU A 31 5.47 -9.43 -11.36
CA GLU A 31 6.22 -8.28 -11.85
C GLU A 31 5.94 -6.99 -11.07
N GLU A 32 5.00 -7.00 -10.12
CA GLU A 32 4.71 -5.84 -9.28
C GLU A 32 5.92 -5.54 -8.38
N PRO A 33 6.51 -4.33 -8.47
CA PRO A 33 7.65 -3.98 -7.64
C PRO A 33 7.23 -3.86 -6.17
N PRO A 34 8.07 -4.33 -5.23
CA PRO A 34 7.85 -4.04 -3.81
C PRO A 34 8.02 -2.54 -3.55
N LEU A 35 7.50 -2.08 -2.41
CA LEU A 35 7.78 -0.71 -1.95
C LEU A 35 9.30 -0.50 -1.76
N PRO A 36 9.84 0.67 -2.12
CA PRO A 36 11.25 0.95 -1.96
C PRO A 36 11.68 0.89 -0.49
N GLU A 37 12.70 0.09 -0.20
CA GLU A 37 13.33 0.00 1.11
C GLU A 37 14.64 0.80 1.12
N PRO A 38 14.90 1.62 2.15
CA PRO A 38 16.18 2.31 2.28
C PRO A 38 17.31 1.32 2.57
N GLU A 39 18.50 1.52 1.98
CA GLU A 39 19.67 0.66 2.23
C GLU A 39 20.10 0.65 3.71
N ARG A 40 19.87 1.77 4.41
CA ARG A 40 20.11 1.93 5.84
C ARG A 40 18.93 2.64 6.47
N SER A 41 18.38 2.05 7.52
CA SER A 41 17.34 2.71 8.31
C SER A 41 17.93 3.89 9.07
N ALA A 42 17.29 5.04 8.97
CA ALA A 42 17.63 6.20 9.79
C ALA A 42 17.36 5.90 11.28
N ALA A 43 18.16 6.50 12.16
CA ALA A 43 18.08 6.28 13.59
C ALA A 43 16.89 7.04 14.20
N VAL A 44 16.12 6.34 15.00
CA VAL A 44 14.95 6.87 15.70
C VAL A 44 15.38 7.87 16.77
N ALA A 45 14.84 9.09 16.74
CA ALA A 45 15.19 10.15 17.68
C ALA A 45 14.22 10.22 18.87
N VAL A 46 12.93 9.95 18.65
CA VAL A 46 11.86 10.13 19.65
C VAL A 46 10.91 8.92 19.65
N PRO A 47 11.32 7.75 20.15
CA PRO A 47 10.54 6.52 20.06
C PRO A 47 9.09 6.67 20.54
N GLY A 48 8.14 6.15 19.76
CA GLY A 48 6.71 6.18 20.07
C GLY A 48 6.00 7.51 19.80
N ALA A 49 6.70 8.53 19.28
CA ALA A 49 6.04 9.70 18.71
C ALA A 49 5.52 9.39 17.29
N VAL A 50 4.34 9.90 16.95
CA VAL A 50 3.82 9.86 15.57
C VAL A 50 3.47 11.28 15.14
N GLU A 51 3.91 11.68 13.96
CA GLU A 51 3.58 12.97 13.37
C GLU A 51 3.02 12.75 11.98
N VAL A 52 1.88 13.36 11.71
CA VAL A 52 1.26 13.42 10.40
C VAL A 52 1.22 14.90 10.03
N ASP A 53 1.78 15.25 8.88
CA ASP A 53 1.91 16.65 8.47
C ASP A 53 1.51 16.84 7.00
N GLY A 54 0.39 17.53 6.79
CA GLY A 54 -0.11 17.92 5.47
C GLY A 54 -0.45 16.75 4.58
N VAL A 55 -0.82 15.61 5.17
CA VAL A 55 -0.94 14.34 4.42
C VAL A 55 -2.14 14.38 3.48
N ARG A 56 -1.85 14.13 2.20
CA ARG A 56 -2.83 13.85 1.15
C ARG A 56 -2.57 12.47 0.58
N PHE A 57 -3.64 11.68 0.41
CA PHE A 57 -3.54 10.32 -0.09
C PHE A 57 -4.84 9.85 -0.76
N GLY A 58 -4.74 9.18 -1.91
CA GLY A 58 -5.79 8.39 -2.56
C GLY A 58 -5.30 6.98 -2.93
N TYR A 59 -6.17 5.98 -2.86
CA TYR A 59 -5.79 4.62 -3.26
C TYR A 59 -5.57 4.53 -4.77
N PRO A 60 -4.53 3.86 -5.26
CA PRO A 60 -4.34 3.66 -6.70
C PRO A 60 -5.54 2.90 -7.29
N GLY A 61 -6.35 3.59 -8.09
CA GLY A 61 -7.48 3.01 -8.81
C GLY A 61 -7.04 2.33 -10.11
N ARG A 62 -7.95 1.56 -10.75
CA ARG A 62 -7.78 1.15 -12.15
C ARG A 62 -7.77 2.40 -13.04
N GLY A 63 -6.58 2.90 -13.38
CA GLY A 63 -6.40 4.08 -14.21
C GLY A 63 -5.58 5.22 -13.58
N GLY A 64 -4.99 5.04 -12.40
CA GLY A 64 -3.99 5.95 -11.85
C GLY A 64 -4.51 7.21 -11.14
N SER A 65 -5.81 7.53 -11.24
CA SER A 65 -6.44 8.62 -10.47
C SER A 65 -7.46 8.05 -9.47
N GLY A 66 -6.97 7.68 -8.29
CA GLY A 66 -7.82 7.32 -7.16
C GLY A 66 -8.59 8.52 -6.60
N GLU A 67 -9.74 8.26 -5.96
CA GLU A 67 -10.43 9.26 -5.14
C GLU A 67 -9.54 9.63 -3.93
N VAL A 68 -9.40 10.93 -3.67
CA VAL A 68 -8.63 11.44 -2.52
C VAL A 68 -9.37 11.05 -1.23
N VAL A 69 -8.70 10.27 -0.38
CA VAL A 69 -9.24 9.78 0.89
C VAL A 69 -8.84 10.65 2.07
N LEU A 70 -7.62 11.19 2.04
CA LEU A 70 -7.11 12.13 3.03
C LEU A 70 -6.67 13.41 2.30
N ASP A 71 -7.02 14.57 2.85
CA ASP A 71 -6.71 15.86 2.24
C ASP A 71 -6.18 16.85 3.27
N GLY A 72 -4.84 16.99 3.34
CA GLY A 72 -4.17 17.97 4.20
C GLY A 72 -4.27 17.65 5.70
N VAL A 73 -4.27 16.37 6.08
CA VAL A 73 -4.39 15.96 7.49
C VAL A 73 -3.08 16.23 8.25
N SER A 74 -3.16 16.94 9.37
CA SER A 74 -2.03 17.16 10.29
C SER A 74 -2.40 16.91 11.74
N PHE A 75 -1.60 16.14 12.47
CA PHE A 75 -1.66 16.00 13.93
C PHE A 75 -0.39 15.35 14.48
N THR A 76 -0.20 15.45 15.79
CA THR A 76 0.91 14.81 16.49
C THR A 76 0.39 13.96 17.65
N VAL A 77 0.92 12.75 17.78
CA VAL A 77 0.73 11.86 18.93
C VAL A 77 2.02 11.87 19.73
N ALA A 78 1.94 12.42 20.95
CA ALA A 78 3.08 12.46 21.84
C ALA A 78 3.42 11.04 22.37
N PRO A 79 4.69 10.72 22.64
CA PRO A 79 5.07 9.45 23.25
C PRO A 79 4.30 9.19 24.54
N ARG A 80 3.96 7.92 24.78
CA ARG A 80 3.27 7.47 26.01
C ARG A 80 1.89 8.11 26.22
N THR A 81 1.23 8.53 25.14
CA THR A 81 -0.17 9.01 25.19
C THR A 81 -1.08 8.07 24.41
N VAL A 82 -2.38 8.17 24.68
CA VAL A 82 -3.41 7.46 23.91
C VAL A 82 -4.19 8.50 23.11
N THR A 83 -4.18 8.35 21.79
CA THR A 83 -4.95 9.20 20.88
C THR A 83 -6.05 8.37 20.22
N ALA A 84 -7.30 8.78 20.39
CA ALA A 84 -8.43 8.15 19.74
C ALA A 84 -8.77 8.88 18.43
N LEU A 85 -8.82 8.12 17.33
CA LEU A 85 -9.28 8.62 16.04
C LEU A 85 -10.76 8.26 15.83
N VAL A 86 -11.63 9.26 15.82
CA VAL A 86 -13.08 9.09 15.77
C VAL A 86 -13.67 9.75 14.52
N GLY A 87 -14.67 9.12 13.91
CA GLY A 87 -15.35 9.63 12.72
C GLY A 87 -16.26 8.59 12.08
N ALA A 88 -17.12 9.02 11.16
CA ALA A 88 -18.06 8.15 10.45
C ALA A 88 -17.37 7.01 9.67
N SER A 89 -18.09 5.93 9.35
CA SER A 89 -17.54 4.90 8.46
C SER A 89 -17.09 5.51 7.13
N GLY A 90 -15.94 5.07 6.60
CA GLY A 90 -15.36 5.61 5.37
C GLY A 90 -14.55 6.91 5.51
N SER A 91 -14.48 7.54 6.69
CA SER A 91 -13.77 8.82 6.90
C SER A 91 -12.24 8.76 6.84
N GLY A 92 -11.64 7.69 6.29
CA GLY A 92 -10.18 7.57 6.15
C GLY A 92 -9.41 7.06 7.38
N LYS A 93 -10.07 6.68 8.49
CA LYS A 93 -9.39 6.26 9.73
C LYS A 93 -8.43 5.08 9.56
N THR A 94 -8.92 4.00 8.96
CA THR A 94 -8.11 2.80 8.66
C THR A 94 -7.05 3.11 7.61
N THR A 95 -7.32 4.04 6.69
CA THR A 95 -6.31 4.50 5.73
C THR A 95 -5.17 5.20 6.45
N LEU A 96 -5.47 6.08 7.41
CA LEU A 96 -4.46 6.79 8.19
C LEU A 96 -3.57 5.83 9.00
N THR A 97 -4.14 4.80 9.65
CA THR A 97 -3.33 3.81 10.37
C THR A 97 -2.45 2.98 9.43
N ARG A 98 -2.93 2.67 8.22
CA ARG A 98 -2.14 1.99 7.18
C ARG A 98 -0.98 2.84 6.67
N LEU A 99 -1.14 4.16 6.59
CA LEU A 99 -0.05 5.08 6.22
C LEU A 99 1.00 5.19 7.32
N ILE A 100 0.58 5.20 8.60
CA ILE A 100 1.51 5.16 9.75
C ILE A 100 2.35 3.87 9.74
N ALA A 101 1.72 2.73 9.41
CA ALA A 101 2.40 1.45 9.22
C ALA A 101 3.12 1.30 7.86
N ARG A 102 3.12 2.36 7.04
CA ARG A 102 3.70 2.40 5.68
C ARG A 102 3.28 1.24 4.77
N PHE A 103 2.00 0.87 4.82
CA PHE A 103 1.43 -0.06 3.82
C PHE A 103 1.22 0.63 2.46
N PHE A 104 1.20 1.96 2.46
CA PHE A 104 1.21 2.82 1.29
C PHE A 104 2.07 4.04 1.61
N ASP A 105 2.71 4.62 0.58
CA ASP A 105 3.32 5.94 0.68
C ASP A 105 2.26 7.03 0.41
N VAL A 106 2.46 8.21 1.01
CA VAL A 106 1.56 9.36 0.82
C VAL A 106 1.80 10.02 -0.54
N ASP A 107 0.74 10.61 -1.12
CA ASP A 107 0.86 11.40 -2.37
C ASP A 107 1.50 12.76 -2.10
N ALA A 108 1.20 13.36 -0.95
CA ALA A 108 1.84 14.57 -0.46
C ALA A 108 1.84 14.63 1.07
N GLY A 109 2.71 15.47 1.62
CA GLY A 109 2.92 15.57 3.07
C GLY A 109 3.93 14.55 3.58
N THR A 110 3.94 14.36 4.90
CA THR A 110 4.90 13.48 5.59
C THR A 110 4.22 12.72 6.73
N VAL A 111 4.57 11.45 6.89
CA VAL A 111 4.27 10.66 8.10
C VAL A 111 5.59 10.31 8.76
N ARG A 112 5.75 10.68 10.03
CA ARG A 112 6.94 10.35 10.83
C ARG A 112 6.57 9.46 12.00
N VAL A 113 7.38 8.44 12.23
CA VAL A 113 7.31 7.59 13.42
C VAL A 113 8.67 7.64 14.09
N GLY A 114 8.68 8.01 15.37
CA GLY A 114 9.93 8.14 16.09
C GLY A 114 10.76 9.39 15.73
N GLY A 115 10.13 10.40 15.11
CA GLY A 115 10.79 11.61 14.61
C GLY A 115 11.45 11.45 13.22
N VAL A 116 11.29 10.30 12.57
CA VAL A 116 11.87 9.99 11.26
C VAL A 116 10.74 9.68 10.28
N ASP A 117 10.84 10.17 9.04
CA ASP A 117 9.89 9.79 7.98
C ASP A 117 9.85 8.27 7.84
N VAL A 118 8.67 7.68 7.72
CA VAL A 118 8.52 6.24 7.54
C VAL A 118 9.25 5.74 6.29
N ARG A 119 9.42 6.61 5.28
CA ARG A 119 10.16 6.33 4.04
C ARG A 119 11.66 6.13 4.24
N ASP A 120 12.21 6.73 5.28
CA ASP A 120 13.63 6.64 5.64
C ASP A 120 13.93 5.52 6.66
N GLN A 121 12.92 4.73 7.01
CA GLN A 121 13.04 3.56 7.90
C GLN A 121 12.89 2.28 7.10
N SER A 122 13.68 1.26 7.46
CA SER A 122 13.42 -0.09 6.93
C SER A 122 12.12 -0.64 7.54
N THR A 123 11.43 -1.52 6.83
CA THR A 123 10.19 -2.14 7.36
C THR A 123 10.42 -2.79 8.73
N ALA A 124 11.56 -3.46 8.93
CA ALA A 124 11.88 -4.09 10.21
C ALA A 124 11.98 -3.05 11.35
N ALA A 125 12.73 -1.96 11.13
CA ALA A 125 12.91 -0.91 12.15
C ALA A 125 11.61 -0.16 12.45
N LEU A 126 10.78 0.09 11.43
CA LEU A 126 9.46 0.71 11.63
C LEU A 126 8.54 -0.18 12.47
N MET A 127 8.53 -1.50 12.20
CA MET A 127 7.69 -2.45 12.92
C MET A 127 8.17 -2.72 14.35
N GLU A 128 9.42 -2.42 14.70
CA GLU A 128 9.86 -2.40 16.11
C GLU A 128 9.16 -1.31 16.94
N GLN A 129 8.65 -0.25 16.29
CA GLN A 129 7.91 0.84 16.95
C GLN A 129 6.40 0.63 16.98
N LEU A 130 5.87 -0.27 16.16
CA LEU A 130 4.43 -0.43 15.95
C LEU A 130 3.97 -1.82 16.37
N SER A 131 2.85 -1.87 17.10
CA SER A 131 2.10 -3.09 17.32
C SER A 131 0.72 -2.90 16.71
N LEU A 132 0.34 -3.79 15.81
CA LEU A 132 -0.96 -3.82 15.13
C LEU A 132 -1.88 -4.91 15.72
#